data_AF-A0A2H1WH46-F1
#
_entry.id   AF-A0A2H1WH46-F1
#
_cell.length_a   1.000
_cell.length_b   1.000
_cell.length_c   1.000
_cell.angle_alpha   90.00
_cell.angle_beta   90.00
_cell.angle_gamma   90.00
#
_symmetry.space_group_name_H-M   'P 1'
#
loop_
_entity.id
_entity.type
_entity.pdbx_description
1 polymer ?
#
loop_
_entity_poly.entity_id
_entity_poly.type
_entity_poly.pdbx_seq_one_letter_code
_entity_poly.pdbx_strand_id
1 'polypeptide(L)'
;MNVLEKAEKALEFLKANENSAKSHELQAAAGTLGRCLGALGSRSNCARHYANLLHSAAPTLLLLASNDSAEVRLVGDEALNRAVVGGFAFHSHKTNIVLQNQIDCTKNARWIRAALSRICLGECWLRPGVGKIRTQAQTLFPKLSQIVRQTTEVPLIVEALENNLPRILIALAEYTTDEEISELSKALLSHVETADPAVRRGIATCVAHLCSHREPLLTNILAKVFEKLWPLTSDSTVVMGWFCVIKAIFQINDITKFSENDLFGVRDYLELYYICIHYIEHTKEHNVQNAVMECFTVLLSLATGQYKMALLDRHPRHVSLDNTHCEKGHRRNISTSSIISSRYAPSPQAELRDPLEISFSGALQLGSLLQFNTPSLSVEDLTIQTPDSPASDQEMELPNSEQLSKDLTDKLQEIEETETKECDQIDHGPTVLDGAMKVNIGTAKDEDIPLKYGARLLTSKFLLTGNKGGVIPDR
;
A
#
# COMPACT_ATOMS: atom_id res chain seq x y z
N MET A 1 0.79 42.61 -21.71
CA MET A 1 -0.06 42.12 -20.62
C MET A 1 0.85 41.44 -19.62
N ASN A 2 0.82 41.89 -18.36
CA ASN A 2 1.62 41.31 -17.29
C ASN A 2 1.23 39.83 -17.10
N VAL A 3 2.18 38.94 -16.76
CA VAL A 3 1.91 37.51 -16.55
C VAL A 3 0.80 37.32 -15.50
N LEU A 4 0.77 38.20 -14.50
CA LEU A 4 -0.26 38.22 -13.46
C LEU A 4 -1.65 38.55 -14.03
N GLU A 5 -1.79 39.66 -14.78
CA GLU A 5 -3.06 40.05 -15.41
C GLU A 5 -3.61 38.96 -16.34
N LYS A 6 -2.73 38.29 -17.08
CA LYS A 6 -3.12 37.18 -17.97
C LYS A 6 -3.66 36.00 -17.17
N ALA A 7 -3.06 35.71 -16.01
CA ALA A 7 -3.49 34.64 -15.14
C ALA A 7 -4.83 34.97 -14.45
N GLU A 8 -5.00 36.21 -13.98
CA GLU A 8 -6.24 36.68 -13.35
C GLU A 8 -7.41 36.62 -14.33
N LYS A 9 -7.23 37.11 -15.57
CA LYS A 9 -8.25 36.99 -16.63
C LYS A 9 -8.61 35.54 -16.96
N ALA A 10 -7.61 34.66 -17.03
CA ALA A 10 -7.86 33.24 -17.26
C ALA A 10 -8.62 32.60 -16.08
N LEU A 11 -8.30 32.98 -14.85
CA LEU A 11 -9.00 32.51 -13.66
C LEU A 11 -10.45 33.01 -13.60
N GLU A 12 -10.69 34.29 -13.88
CA GLU A 12 -12.04 34.86 -13.96
C GLU A 12 -12.88 34.17 -15.03
N PHE A 13 -12.28 33.92 -16.20
CA PHE A 13 -12.95 33.18 -17.27
C PHE A 13 -13.35 31.77 -16.83
N LEU A 14 -12.46 31.04 -16.15
CA LEU A 14 -12.75 29.69 -15.66
C LEU A 14 -13.86 29.71 -14.59
N LYS A 15 -13.80 30.67 -13.65
CA LYS A 15 -14.84 30.85 -12.62
C LYS A 15 -16.21 31.17 -13.20
N ALA A 16 -16.25 31.97 -14.27
CA ALA A 16 -17.50 32.32 -14.95
C ALA A 16 -18.08 31.13 -15.75
N ASN A 17 -17.25 30.16 -16.12
CA ASN A 17 -17.62 29.05 -17.01
C ASN A 17 -17.52 27.66 -16.34
N GLU A 18 -17.57 27.58 -15.00
CA GLU A 18 -17.41 26.31 -14.25
C GLU A 18 -18.40 25.21 -14.69
N ASN A 19 -19.56 25.58 -15.25
CA ASN A 19 -20.60 24.66 -15.74
C ASN A 19 -20.73 24.61 -17.27
N SER A 20 -19.83 25.25 -18.03
CA SER A 20 -19.96 25.37 -19.48
C SER A 20 -19.31 24.19 -20.21
N ALA A 21 -20.02 23.58 -21.16
CA ALA A 21 -19.58 22.39 -21.90
C ALA A 21 -18.53 22.67 -23.01
N LYS A 22 -18.00 23.90 -23.13
CA LYS A 22 -17.01 24.24 -24.16
C LYS A 22 -15.60 23.81 -23.77
N SER A 23 -15.29 22.53 -23.95
CA SER A 23 -14.00 21.92 -23.59
C SER A 23 -12.78 22.69 -24.12
N HIS A 24 -12.82 23.15 -25.38
CA HIS A 24 -11.66 23.81 -26.00
C HIS A 24 -11.33 25.19 -25.39
N GLU A 25 -12.35 25.99 -25.06
CA GLU A 25 -12.14 27.32 -24.43
C GLU A 25 -11.66 27.14 -22.97
N LEU A 26 -12.22 26.16 -22.25
CA LEU A 26 -11.76 25.78 -20.92
C LEU A 26 -10.31 25.29 -20.93
N GLN A 27 -9.94 24.45 -21.90
CA GLN A 27 -8.56 23.96 -22.07
C GLN A 27 -7.58 25.10 -22.31
N ALA A 28 -7.92 26.05 -23.18
CA ALA A 28 -7.08 27.21 -23.45
C ALA A 28 -6.89 28.07 -22.19
N ALA A 29 -7.96 28.32 -21.43
CA ALA A 29 -7.91 29.11 -20.21
C ALA A 29 -7.16 28.40 -19.07
N ALA A 30 -7.46 27.13 -18.80
CA ALA A 30 -6.79 26.32 -17.78
C ALA A 30 -5.30 26.13 -18.10
N GLY A 31 -4.96 25.81 -19.36
CA GLY A 31 -3.58 25.73 -19.80
C GLY A 31 -2.83 27.06 -19.66
N THR A 32 -3.50 28.18 -19.92
CA THR A 32 -2.92 29.51 -19.73
C THR A 32 -2.69 29.82 -18.25
N LEU A 33 -3.68 29.58 -17.39
CA LEU A 33 -3.56 29.76 -15.94
C LEU A 33 -2.43 28.91 -15.37
N GLY A 34 -2.37 27.62 -15.72
CA GLY A 34 -1.32 26.71 -15.29
C GLY A 34 0.08 27.16 -15.71
N ARG A 35 0.27 27.59 -16.96
CA ARG A 35 1.56 28.12 -17.44
C ARG A 35 1.96 29.42 -16.73
N CYS A 36 1.02 30.34 -16.53
CA CYS A 36 1.30 31.60 -15.84
C CYS A 36 1.67 31.36 -14.37
N LEU A 37 0.93 30.50 -13.66
CA LEU A 37 1.26 30.10 -12.29
C LEU A 37 2.63 29.42 -12.22
N GLY A 38 2.92 28.49 -13.13
CA GLY A 38 4.23 27.84 -13.21
C GLY A 38 5.36 28.84 -13.43
N ALA A 39 5.19 29.79 -14.35
CA ALA A 39 6.19 30.85 -14.61
C ALA A 39 6.41 31.77 -13.39
N LEU A 40 5.35 32.10 -12.65
CA LEU A 40 5.45 32.86 -11.41
C LEU A 40 6.11 32.05 -10.28
N GLY A 41 5.81 30.75 -10.20
CA GLY A 41 6.37 29.82 -9.22
C GLY A 41 7.86 29.59 -9.41
N SER A 42 8.33 29.55 -10.67
CA SER A 42 9.75 29.39 -11.02
C SER A 42 10.63 30.62 -10.73
N ARG A 43 10.06 31.73 -10.26
CA ARG A 43 10.78 32.97 -9.94
C ARG A 43 10.93 33.15 -8.44
N SER A 44 12.17 33.27 -7.96
CA SER A 44 12.47 33.43 -6.53
C SER A 44 11.87 34.70 -5.91
N ASN A 45 11.79 35.80 -6.66
CA ASN A 45 11.27 37.09 -6.20
C ASN A 45 9.74 37.25 -6.30
N CYS A 46 9.01 36.26 -6.84
CA CYS A 46 7.56 36.33 -7.03
C CYS A 46 6.75 35.56 -5.96
N ALA A 47 7.38 35.17 -4.84
CA ALA A 47 6.80 34.28 -3.84
C ALA A 47 5.39 34.68 -3.34
N ARG A 48 5.16 35.99 -3.12
CA ARG A 48 3.89 36.51 -2.60
C ARG A 48 2.81 36.50 -3.68
N HIS A 49 3.12 36.99 -4.87
CA HIS A 49 2.19 37.02 -6.00
C HIS A 49 1.78 35.62 -6.43
N TYR A 50 2.75 34.70 -6.51
CA TYR A 50 2.49 33.29 -6.80
C TYR A 50 1.58 32.65 -5.76
N ALA A 51 1.90 32.76 -4.47
CA ALA A 51 1.13 32.12 -3.41
C ALA A 51 -0.31 32.66 -3.32
N ASN A 52 -0.49 33.97 -3.46
CA ASN A 52 -1.82 34.60 -3.44
C ASN A 52 -2.66 34.14 -4.64
N LEU A 53 -2.09 34.16 -5.84
CA LEU A 53 -2.78 33.71 -7.04
C LEU A 53 -3.10 32.21 -6.97
N LEU A 54 -2.15 31.38 -6.53
CA LEU A 54 -2.37 29.95 -6.35
C LEU A 54 -3.49 29.70 -5.34
N HIS A 55 -3.53 30.44 -4.24
CA HIS A 55 -4.60 30.32 -3.24
C HIS A 55 -5.98 30.57 -3.85
N SER A 56 -6.11 31.59 -4.72
CA SER A 56 -7.36 31.88 -5.42
C SER A 56 -7.68 30.93 -6.58
N ALA A 57 -6.66 30.33 -7.19
CA ALA A 57 -6.78 29.47 -8.37
C ALA A 57 -6.93 27.98 -8.05
N ALA A 58 -6.36 27.50 -6.93
CA ALA A 58 -6.35 26.10 -6.56
C ALA A 58 -7.77 25.48 -6.49
N PRO A 59 -8.79 26.15 -5.91
CA PRO A 59 -10.15 25.60 -5.91
C PRO A 59 -10.69 25.37 -7.33
N THR A 60 -10.51 26.34 -8.24
CA THR A 60 -10.99 26.23 -9.63
C THR A 60 -10.23 25.13 -10.39
N LEU A 61 -8.91 25.02 -10.21
CA LEU A 61 -8.11 23.95 -10.83
C LEU A 61 -8.49 22.56 -10.31
N LEU A 62 -8.75 22.42 -9.00
CA LEU A 62 -9.20 21.17 -8.40
C LEU A 62 -10.64 20.82 -8.77
N LEU A 63 -11.51 21.82 -9.00
CA LEU A 63 -12.85 21.61 -9.53
C LEU A 63 -12.79 20.98 -10.93
N LEU A 64 -11.91 21.50 -11.80
CA LEU A 64 -11.67 20.91 -13.12
C LEU A 64 -11.11 19.49 -13.00
N ALA A 65 -10.10 19.27 -12.13
CA ALA A 65 -9.49 17.96 -11.91
C ALA A 65 -10.44 16.92 -11.28
N SER A 66 -11.54 17.36 -10.66
CA SER A 66 -12.55 16.49 -10.03
C SER A 66 -13.84 16.36 -10.83
N ASN A 67 -13.91 16.96 -12.03
CA ASN A 67 -15.09 16.97 -12.90
C ASN A 67 -15.53 15.54 -13.31
N ASP A 68 -16.78 15.38 -13.75
CA ASP A 68 -17.28 14.09 -14.26
C ASP A 68 -16.81 13.77 -15.69
N SER A 69 -16.50 14.79 -16.50
CA SER A 69 -15.89 14.61 -17.82
C SER A 69 -14.40 14.27 -17.71
N ALA A 70 -14.00 13.15 -18.31
CA ALA A 70 -12.60 12.72 -18.35
C ALA A 70 -11.69 13.73 -19.07
N GLU A 71 -12.19 14.37 -20.11
CA GLU A 71 -11.46 15.39 -20.87
C GLU A 71 -11.18 16.63 -20.01
N VAL A 72 -12.21 17.13 -19.31
CA VAL A 72 -12.07 18.28 -18.41
C VAL A 72 -11.15 17.95 -17.23
N ARG A 73 -11.25 16.72 -16.68
CA ARG A 73 -10.33 16.25 -15.64
C ARG A 73 -8.88 16.26 -16.09
N LEU A 74 -8.59 15.72 -17.27
CA LEU A 74 -7.23 15.69 -17.83
C LEU A 74 -6.65 17.09 -17.96
N VAL A 75 -7.45 18.04 -18.47
CA VAL A 75 -7.08 19.45 -18.59
C VAL A 75 -6.79 20.07 -17.21
N GLY A 76 -7.67 19.82 -16.22
CA GLY A 76 -7.51 20.29 -14.85
C GLY A 76 -6.24 19.75 -14.20
N ASP A 77 -5.98 18.45 -14.34
CA ASP A 77 -4.80 17.78 -13.81
C ASP A 77 -3.50 18.31 -14.42
N GLU A 78 -3.47 18.53 -15.73
CA GLU A 78 -2.32 19.07 -16.45
C GLU A 78 -2.05 20.53 -16.05
N ALA A 79 -3.10 21.35 -15.99
CA ALA A 79 -3.02 22.74 -15.56
C ALA A 79 -2.55 22.87 -14.10
N LEU A 80 -3.07 22.01 -13.21
CA LEU A 80 -2.67 21.96 -11.81
C LEU A 80 -1.20 21.54 -11.66
N ASN A 81 -0.74 20.53 -12.40
CA ASN A 81 0.67 20.13 -12.40
C ASN A 81 1.58 21.28 -12.85
N ARG A 82 1.25 21.93 -13.97
CA ARG A 82 2.00 23.09 -14.47
C ARG A 82 2.04 24.24 -13.45
N ALA A 83 0.92 24.46 -12.74
CA ALA A 83 0.83 25.53 -11.75
C ALA A 83 1.78 25.33 -10.56
N VAL A 84 1.95 24.09 -10.09
CA VAL A 84 2.63 23.81 -8.80
C VAL A 84 4.09 23.39 -8.95
N VAL A 85 4.52 22.83 -10.08
CA VAL A 85 5.88 22.30 -10.27
C VAL A 85 6.96 23.36 -10.01
N GLY A 86 6.85 24.54 -10.64
CA GLY A 86 7.78 25.65 -10.39
C GLY A 86 7.73 26.15 -8.94
N GLY A 87 6.53 26.17 -8.35
CA GLY A 87 6.33 26.53 -6.96
C GLY A 87 6.97 25.55 -5.97
N PHE A 88 7.01 24.25 -6.27
CA PHE A 88 7.75 23.31 -5.44
C PHE A 88 9.26 23.48 -5.53
N ALA A 89 9.80 24.00 -6.63
CA ALA A 89 11.24 24.26 -6.73
C ALA A 89 11.69 25.44 -5.85
N PHE A 90 10.94 26.54 -5.81
CA PHE A 90 11.38 27.78 -5.13
C PHE A 90 10.52 28.21 -3.93
N HIS A 91 9.26 27.78 -3.86
CA HIS A 91 8.26 28.21 -2.87
C HIS A 91 7.54 27.01 -2.23
N SER A 92 8.27 25.93 -1.95
CA SER A 92 7.69 24.62 -1.65
C SER A 92 6.69 24.63 -0.50
N HIS A 93 7.05 25.29 0.60
CA HIS A 93 6.20 25.38 1.78
C HIS A 93 4.88 26.12 1.52
N LYS A 94 4.93 27.27 0.81
CA LYS A 94 3.72 28.05 0.48
C LYS A 94 2.82 27.28 -0.49
N THR A 95 3.41 26.64 -1.49
CA THR A 95 2.68 25.76 -2.44
C THR A 95 1.98 24.64 -1.69
N ASN A 96 2.70 23.98 -0.78
CA ASN A 96 2.17 22.86 -0.01
C ASN A 96 1.00 23.29 0.90
N ILE A 97 1.14 24.36 1.70
CA ILE A 97 0.05 24.86 2.56
C ILE A 97 -1.21 25.17 1.75
N VAL A 98 -1.07 25.84 0.60
CA VAL A 98 -2.23 26.21 -0.22
C VAL A 98 -3.01 24.97 -0.66
N LEU A 99 -2.32 23.93 -1.10
CA LEU A 99 -2.93 22.67 -1.53
C LEU A 99 -3.47 21.85 -0.35
N GLN A 100 -2.72 21.77 0.74
CA GLN A 100 -3.13 21.06 1.96
C GLN A 100 -4.42 21.64 2.55
N ASN A 101 -4.61 22.96 2.47
CA ASN A 101 -5.85 23.61 2.87
C ASN A 101 -7.06 23.23 2.02
N GLN A 102 -6.86 22.65 0.82
CA GLN A 102 -7.92 22.14 -0.03
C GLN A 102 -8.30 20.68 0.27
N ILE A 103 -7.55 20.00 1.15
CA ILE A 103 -7.85 18.64 1.61
C ILE A 103 -8.79 18.76 2.81
N ASP A 104 -10.03 18.31 2.61
CA ASP A 104 -11.10 18.39 3.58
C ASP A 104 -12.16 17.31 3.30
N CYS A 105 -12.83 16.82 4.35
CA CYS A 105 -13.84 15.77 4.24
C CYS A 105 -15.11 16.21 3.51
N THR A 106 -15.33 17.51 3.34
CA THR A 106 -16.46 18.06 2.59
C THR A 106 -16.29 17.97 1.07
N LYS A 107 -15.11 17.55 0.58
CA LYS A 107 -14.79 17.46 -0.84
C LYS A 107 -14.98 16.02 -1.37
N ASN A 108 -15.26 15.90 -2.66
CA ASN A 108 -15.37 14.58 -3.31
C ASN A 108 -14.01 13.87 -3.38
N ALA A 109 -14.02 12.55 -3.63
CA ALA A 109 -12.79 11.77 -3.56
C ALA A 109 -11.79 12.12 -4.67
N ARG A 110 -12.26 12.50 -5.86
CA ARG A 110 -11.37 12.92 -6.97
C ARG A 110 -10.61 14.20 -6.64
N TRP A 111 -11.28 15.16 -6.00
CA TRP A 111 -10.67 16.39 -5.52
C TRP A 111 -9.58 16.09 -4.49
N ILE A 112 -9.89 15.26 -3.50
CA ILE A 112 -8.96 14.88 -2.44
C ILE A 112 -7.75 14.15 -3.05
N ARG A 113 -7.98 13.17 -3.93
CA ARG A 113 -6.92 12.46 -4.66
C ARG A 113 -6.01 13.42 -5.41
N ALA A 114 -6.59 14.35 -6.17
CA ALA A 114 -5.84 15.32 -6.94
C ALA A 114 -4.95 16.18 -6.03
N ALA A 115 -5.52 16.78 -4.98
CA ALA A 115 -4.79 17.61 -4.03
C ALA A 115 -3.69 16.82 -3.28
N LEU A 116 -4.02 15.62 -2.78
CA LEU A 116 -3.12 14.74 -2.04
C LEU A 116 -1.91 14.32 -2.88
N SER A 117 -2.13 13.98 -4.16
CA SER A 117 -1.05 13.60 -5.07
C SER A 117 -0.09 14.77 -5.30
N ARG A 118 -0.61 16.01 -5.35
CA ARG A 118 0.22 17.20 -5.63
C ARG A 118 1.09 17.59 -4.44
N ILE A 119 0.60 17.46 -3.20
CA ILE A 119 1.44 17.70 -2.02
C ILE A 119 2.59 16.68 -1.88
N CYS A 120 2.60 15.61 -2.69
CA CYS A 120 3.62 14.57 -2.69
C CYS A 120 4.57 14.62 -3.91
N LEU A 121 4.45 15.60 -4.80
CA LEU A 121 5.24 15.71 -6.04
C LEU A 121 6.75 15.98 -5.86
N GLY A 122 7.23 16.22 -4.63
CA GLY A 122 8.66 16.38 -4.38
C GLY A 122 8.99 16.53 -2.89
N GLU A 123 10.25 16.88 -2.60
CA GLU A 123 10.79 17.17 -1.26
C GLU A 123 10.25 18.48 -0.65
N CYS A 124 8.97 18.75 -0.86
CA CYS A 124 8.32 19.97 -0.40
C CYS A 124 8.30 20.08 1.13
N TRP A 125 8.45 18.94 1.81
CA TRP A 125 8.49 18.80 3.25
C TRP A 125 9.88 18.95 3.88
N LEU A 126 10.98 18.91 3.12
CA LEU A 126 12.36 19.00 3.67
C LEU A 126 12.84 20.44 3.90
N ARG A 127 12.15 21.42 3.31
CA ARG A 127 12.56 22.84 3.28
C ARG A 127 12.01 23.75 4.39
N PRO A 128 10.84 23.51 5.01
CA PRO A 128 10.38 24.40 6.08
C PRO A 128 11.17 24.18 7.38
N GLY A 129 11.24 25.20 8.23
CA GLY A 129 11.73 25.01 9.61
C GLY A 129 10.83 24.06 10.41
N VAL A 130 11.42 23.35 11.38
CA VAL A 130 10.77 22.26 12.16
C VAL A 130 9.36 22.58 12.66
N GLY A 131 9.15 23.80 13.19
CA GLY A 131 7.84 24.20 13.70
C GLY A 131 6.73 24.21 12.65
N LYS A 132 7.05 24.60 11.41
CA LYS A 132 6.08 24.65 10.30
C LYS A 132 5.71 23.26 9.81
N ILE A 133 6.70 22.37 9.66
CA ILE A 133 6.46 20.97 9.27
C ILE A 133 5.56 20.29 10.30
N ARG A 134 5.82 20.52 11.59
CA ARG A 134 5.00 19.99 12.68
C ARG A 134 3.55 20.41 12.59
N THR A 135 3.27 21.70 12.40
CA THR A 135 1.88 22.18 12.25
C THR A 135 1.19 21.53 11.05
N GLN A 136 1.90 21.34 9.93
CA GLN A 136 1.34 20.68 8.76
C GLN A 136 1.03 19.20 9.01
N ALA A 137 1.90 18.50 9.74
CA ALA A 137 1.69 17.10 10.12
C ALA A 137 0.45 16.95 11.02
N GLN A 138 0.39 17.75 12.09
CA GLN A 138 -0.73 17.76 13.05
C GLN A 138 -2.07 18.16 12.42
N THR A 139 -2.05 18.87 11.28
CA THR A 139 -3.27 19.20 10.54
C THR A 139 -3.66 18.10 9.56
N LEU A 140 -2.70 17.43 8.92
CA LEU A 140 -2.96 16.48 7.85
C LEU A 140 -3.56 15.17 8.36
N PHE A 141 -2.93 14.54 9.36
CA PHE A 141 -3.30 13.19 9.79
C PHE A 141 -4.74 13.12 10.33
N PRO A 142 -5.19 14.04 11.20
CA PRO A 142 -6.59 14.07 11.62
C PRO A 142 -7.57 14.23 10.46
N LYS A 143 -7.24 15.08 9.48
CA LYS A 143 -8.06 15.26 8.27
C LYS A 143 -8.14 13.99 7.43
N LEU A 144 -7.02 13.29 7.23
CA LEU A 144 -7.00 12.02 6.51
C LEU A 144 -7.89 10.98 7.21
N SER A 145 -7.78 10.87 8.54
CA SER A 145 -8.63 9.98 9.34
C SER A 145 -10.11 10.31 9.17
N GLN A 146 -10.46 11.60 9.19
CA GLN A 146 -11.85 12.05 8.99
C GLN A 146 -12.35 11.74 7.57
N ILE A 147 -11.53 12.00 6.55
CA ILE A 147 -11.86 11.71 5.14
C ILE A 147 -12.16 10.22 4.96
N VAL A 148 -11.30 9.34 5.48
CA VAL A 148 -11.49 7.88 5.35
C VAL A 148 -12.78 7.41 6.03
N ARG A 149 -13.16 8.02 7.18
CA ARG A 149 -14.40 7.66 7.89
C ARG A 149 -15.67 8.14 7.19
N GLN A 150 -15.62 9.28 6.52
CA GLN A 150 -16.82 9.97 6.02
C GLN A 150 -17.04 9.80 4.51
N THR A 151 -16.02 9.36 3.77
CA THR A 151 -16.12 9.22 2.30
C THR A 151 -17.04 8.06 1.90
N THR A 152 -17.82 8.28 0.83
CA THR A 152 -18.59 7.23 0.15
C THR A 152 -17.75 6.50 -0.90
N GLU A 153 -16.79 7.19 -1.52
CA GLU A 153 -15.89 6.67 -2.55
C GLU A 153 -14.57 6.20 -1.93
N VAL A 154 -14.65 5.24 -0.99
CA VAL A 154 -13.48 4.64 -0.32
C VAL A 154 -12.40 4.14 -1.31
N PRO A 155 -12.72 3.49 -2.45
CA PRO A 155 -11.68 2.96 -3.35
C PRO A 155 -10.71 4.03 -3.86
N LEU A 156 -11.22 5.18 -4.28
CA LEU A 156 -10.39 6.27 -4.81
C LEU A 156 -9.48 6.89 -3.73
N ILE A 157 -9.99 7.01 -2.50
CA ILE A 157 -9.21 7.54 -1.38
C ILE A 157 -8.11 6.56 -0.96
N VAL A 158 -8.43 5.27 -0.88
CA VAL A 158 -7.46 4.22 -0.54
C VAL A 158 -6.36 4.15 -1.59
N GLU A 159 -6.69 4.16 -2.87
CA GLU A 159 -5.69 4.19 -3.95
C GLU A 159 -4.81 5.45 -3.87
N ALA A 160 -5.40 6.60 -3.55
CA ALA A 160 -4.65 7.84 -3.37
C ALA A 160 -3.70 7.76 -2.17
N LEU A 161 -4.15 7.18 -1.05
CA LEU A 161 -3.33 6.98 0.14
C LEU A 161 -2.22 5.96 -0.12
N GLU A 162 -2.51 4.82 -0.75
CA GLU A 162 -1.52 3.78 -1.05
C GLU A 162 -0.32 4.35 -1.82
N ASN A 163 -0.58 5.18 -2.84
CA ASN A 163 0.46 5.79 -3.66
C ASN A 163 1.26 6.90 -2.97
N ASN A 164 0.67 7.62 -2.01
CA ASN A 164 1.24 8.85 -1.46
C ASN A 164 1.69 8.73 0.00
N LEU A 165 1.07 7.84 0.78
CA LEU A 165 1.29 7.68 2.22
C LEU A 165 2.75 7.34 2.58
N PRO A 166 3.49 6.48 1.85
CA PRO A 166 4.90 6.24 2.15
C PRO A 166 5.74 7.52 2.16
N ARG A 167 5.52 8.40 1.17
CA ARG A 167 6.24 9.68 1.06
C ARG A 167 5.82 10.65 2.18
N ILE A 168 4.53 10.67 2.51
CA ILE A 168 4.00 11.47 3.63
C ILE A 168 4.62 11.03 4.95
N LEU A 169 4.71 9.71 5.19
CA LEU A 169 5.23 9.17 6.44
C LEU A 169 6.73 9.40 6.59
N ILE A 170 7.52 9.21 5.53
CA ILE A 170 8.96 9.54 5.52
C ILE A 170 9.18 11.00 5.94
N ALA A 171 8.33 11.91 5.47
CA ALA A 171 8.49 13.33 5.75
C ALA A 171 7.89 13.80 7.10
N LEU A 172 6.74 13.24 7.50
CA LEU A 172 5.90 13.82 8.54
C LEU A 172 5.73 12.94 9.77
N ALA A 173 6.05 11.64 9.72
CA ALA A 173 5.73 10.71 10.81
C ALA A 173 6.42 11.09 12.13
N GLU A 174 7.65 11.63 12.11
CA GLU A 174 8.34 12.08 13.34
C GLU A 174 7.62 13.25 14.05
N TYR A 175 6.80 14.02 13.32
CA TYR A 175 6.12 15.21 13.84
C TYR A 175 4.66 14.99 14.23
N THR A 176 4.19 13.76 14.19
CA THR A 176 2.81 13.36 14.56
C THR A 176 2.77 12.67 15.92
N THR A 177 1.60 12.59 16.54
CA THR A 177 1.43 11.82 17.79
C THR A 177 1.11 10.36 17.50
N ASP A 178 1.29 9.47 18.49
CA ASP A 178 0.87 8.06 18.37
C ASP A 178 -0.64 7.92 18.16
N GLU A 179 -1.40 8.81 18.78
CA GLU A 179 -2.84 8.89 18.65
C GLU A 179 -3.26 9.21 17.21
N GLU A 180 -2.65 10.22 16.56
CA GLU A 180 -2.98 10.61 15.19
C GLU A 180 -2.77 9.46 14.19
N ILE A 181 -1.63 8.76 14.28
CA ILE A 181 -1.32 7.61 13.42
C ILE A 181 -2.24 6.42 13.75
N SER A 182 -2.55 6.17 15.03
CA SER A 182 -3.47 5.13 15.46
C SER A 182 -4.90 5.38 14.97
N GLU A 183 -5.39 6.61 15.03
CA GLU A 183 -6.73 6.97 14.56
C GLU A 183 -6.89 6.82 13.04
N LEU A 184 -5.83 7.08 12.27
CA LEU A 184 -5.80 6.82 10.82
C LEU A 184 -5.82 5.32 10.52
N SER A 185 -5.02 4.55 11.25
CA SER A 185 -5.02 3.08 11.14
C SER A 185 -6.41 2.49 11.44
N LYS A 186 -7.05 2.92 12.53
CA LYS A 186 -8.43 2.51 12.86
C LYS A 186 -9.44 2.91 11.78
N ALA A 187 -9.32 4.11 11.21
CA ALA A 187 -10.19 4.56 10.13
C ALA A 187 -10.04 3.70 8.87
N LEU A 188 -8.83 3.27 8.52
CA LEU A 188 -8.60 2.36 7.40
C LEU A 188 -9.14 0.96 7.71
N LEU A 189 -8.87 0.44 8.91
CA LEU A 189 -9.30 -0.90 9.32
C LEU A 189 -10.82 -1.03 9.43
N SER A 190 -11.59 0.05 9.62
CA SER A 190 -13.06 -0.04 9.59
C SER A 190 -13.63 -0.44 8.23
N HIS A 191 -12.82 -0.39 7.17
CA HIS A 191 -13.22 -0.74 5.80
C HIS A 191 -12.55 -2.03 5.29
N VAL A 192 -11.81 -2.76 6.14
CA VAL A 192 -11.06 -3.96 5.74
C VAL A 192 -11.96 -5.13 5.33
N GLU A 193 -13.18 -5.18 5.86
CA GLU A 193 -14.16 -6.25 5.65
C GLU A 193 -15.00 -6.04 4.36
N THR A 194 -14.53 -5.18 3.46
CA THR A 194 -15.17 -4.89 2.16
C THR A 194 -15.09 -6.06 1.19
N ALA A 195 -16.06 -6.16 0.27
CA ALA A 195 -16.07 -7.14 -0.80
C ALA A 195 -15.02 -6.86 -1.90
N ASP A 196 -14.60 -5.61 -2.08
CA ASP A 196 -13.64 -5.21 -3.12
C ASP A 196 -12.19 -5.63 -2.77
N PRO A 197 -11.57 -6.56 -3.52
CA PRO A 197 -10.20 -7.01 -3.25
C PRO A 197 -9.14 -5.92 -3.40
N ALA A 198 -9.33 -4.94 -4.30
CA ALA A 198 -8.37 -3.87 -4.50
C ALA A 198 -8.33 -2.95 -3.27
N VAL A 199 -9.50 -2.63 -2.70
CA VAL A 199 -9.62 -1.83 -1.48
C VAL A 199 -9.02 -2.55 -0.29
N ARG A 200 -9.29 -3.86 -0.11
CA ARG A 200 -8.67 -4.66 0.96
C ARG A 200 -7.15 -4.61 0.90
N ARG A 201 -6.57 -4.79 -0.29
CA ARG A 201 -5.11 -4.70 -0.49
C ARG A 201 -4.58 -3.31 -0.18
N GLY A 202 -5.19 -2.25 -0.72
CA GLY A 202 -4.74 -0.89 -0.49
C GLY A 202 -4.81 -0.49 0.99
N ILE A 203 -5.86 -0.88 1.71
CA ILE A 203 -5.97 -0.69 3.17
C ILE A 203 -4.84 -1.42 3.89
N ALA A 204 -4.60 -2.69 3.56
CA ALA A 204 -3.55 -3.50 4.17
C ALA A 204 -2.16 -2.89 3.94
N THR A 205 -1.87 -2.45 2.71
CA THR A 205 -0.62 -1.75 2.36
C THR A 205 -0.46 -0.45 3.14
N CYS A 206 -1.51 0.39 3.22
CA CYS A 206 -1.47 1.63 4.01
C CYS A 206 -1.20 1.37 5.49
N VAL A 207 -1.92 0.41 6.09
CA VAL A 207 -1.73 0.04 7.50
C VAL A 207 -0.33 -0.50 7.75
N ALA A 208 0.20 -1.31 6.84
CA ALA A 208 1.57 -1.82 6.93
C ALA A 208 2.62 -0.70 6.93
N HIS A 209 2.45 0.34 6.10
CA HIS A 209 3.32 1.51 6.13
C HIS A 209 3.18 2.33 7.41
N LEU A 210 1.97 2.46 7.98
CA LEU A 210 1.79 3.10 9.29
C LEU A 210 2.54 2.34 10.39
N CYS A 211 2.48 1.01 10.36
CA CYS A 211 3.24 0.15 11.27
C CYS A 211 4.76 0.32 11.13
N SER A 212 5.28 0.58 9.92
CA SER A 212 6.72 0.81 9.70
C SER A 212 7.26 2.02 10.43
N HIS A 213 6.41 3.02 10.66
CA HIS A 213 6.78 4.25 11.36
C HIS A 213 6.35 4.25 12.83
N ARG A 214 5.34 3.46 13.19
CA ARG A 214 4.83 3.27 14.56
C ARG A 214 4.61 1.80 14.86
N GLU A 215 5.70 1.13 15.18
CA GLU A 215 5.74 -0.31 15.42
C GLU A 215 4.75 -0.79 16.50
N PRO A 216 4.48 -0.05 17.61
CA PRO A 216 3.51 -0.48 18.61
C PRO A 216 2.09 -0.72 18.07
N LEU A 217 1.73 -0.16 16.90
CA LEU A 217 0.47 -0.45 16.22
C LEU A 217 0.25 -1.94 15.96
N LEU A 218 1.32 -2.70 15.73
CA LEU A 218 1.25 -4.14 15.49
C LEU A 218 0.48 -4.85 16.61
N THR A 219 0.74 -4.48 17.86
CA THR A 219 0.10 -5.10 19.03
C THR A 219 -1.41 -4.88 19.02
N ASN A 220 -1.89 -3.69 18.64
CA ASN A 220 -3.32 -3.40 18.55
C ASN A 220 -3.98 -4.16 17.40
N ILE A 221 -3.29 -4.25 16.25
CA ILE A 221 -3.77 -4.94 15.06
C ILE A 221 -3.87 -6.44 15.34
N LEU A 222 -2.86 -7.06 15.95
CA LEU A 222 -2.90 -8.47 16.33
C LEU A 222 -4.05 -8.76 17.29
N ALA A 223 -4.34 -7.87 18.26
CA ALA A 223 -5.50 -8.02 19.14
C ALA A 223 -6.79 -8.11 18.32
N LYS A 224 -6.96 -7.21 17.36
CA LYS A 224 -8.17 -7.18 16.54
C LYS A 224 -8.26 -8.37 15.59
N VAL A 225 -7.14 -8.82 15.06
CA VAL A 225 -7.05 -10.02 14.21
C VAL A 225 -7.50 -11.25 14.99
N PHE A 226 -7.00 -11.48 16.20
CA PHE A 226 -7.44 -12.61 17.01
C PHE A 226 -8.90 -12.47 17.46
N GLU A 227 -9.36 -11.26 17.80
CA GLU A 227 -10.78 -10.99 18.11
C GLU A 227 -11.70 -11.35 16.92
N LYS A 228 -11.26 -11.07 15.70
CA LYS A 228 -12.06 -11.22 14.48
C LYS A 228 -11.95 -12.58 13.81
N LEU A 229 -10.83 -13.28 13.99
CA LEU A 229 -10.58 -14.56 13.33
C LEU A 229 -10.72 -15.77 14.27
N TRP A 230 -10.79 -15.55 15.59
CA TRP A 230 -10.94 -16.62 16.59
C TRP A 230 -12.14 -16.34 17.53
N PRO A 231 -13.10 -17.27 17.69
CA PRO A 231 -13.25 -18.56 17.02
C PRO A 231 -13.49 -18.45 15.50
N LEU A 232 -13.47 -19.59 14.80
CA LEU A 232 -13.61 -19.66 13.34
C LEU A 232 -14.81 -18.84 12.84
N THR A 233 -14.54 -17.90 11.94
CA THR A 233 -15.55 -17.02 11.35
C THR A 233 -15.99 -17.56 9.99
N SER A 234 -17.30 -17.55 9.74
CA SER A 234 -17.91 -17.98 8.48
C SER A 234 -17.92 -16.89 7.40
N ASP A 235 -17.63 -15.65 7.76
CA ASP A 235 -17.62 -14.52 6.84
C ASP A 235 -16.30 -14.44 6.06
N SER A 236 -16.38 -14.76 4.77
CA SER A 236 -15.26 -14.78 3.86
C SER A 236 -14.58 -13.41 3.72
N THR A 237 -15.32 -12.29 3.78
CA THR A 237 -14.72 -10.95 3.60
C THR A 237 -13.90 -10.55 4.82
N VAL A 238 -14.36 -10.90 6.03
CA VAL A 238 -13.63 -10.73 7.28
C VAL A 238 -12.31 -11.50 7.22
N VAL A 239 -12.38 -12.78 6.87
CA VAL A 239 -11.20 -13.65 6.83
C VAL A 239 -10.19 -13.14 5.80
N MET A 240 -10.62 -12.90 4.56
CA MET A 240 -9.74 -12.37 3.52
C MET A 240 -9.14 -11.00 3.88
N GLY A 241 -9.91 -10.12 4.52
CA GLY A 241 -9.45 -8.78 4.92
C GLY A 241 -8.36 -8.83 5.98
N TRP A 242 -8.59 -9.52 7.09
CA TRP A 242 -7.64 -9.56 8.20
C TRP A 242 -6.37 -10.35 7.86
N PHE A 243 -6.46 -11.45 7.12
CA PHE A 243 -5.27 -12.13 6.61
C PHE A 243 -4.49 -11.28 5.61
N CYS A 244 -5.16 -10.47 4.78
CA CYS A 244 -4.49 -9.52 3.89
C CYS A 244 -3.70 -8.46 4.67
N VAL A 245 -4.24 -7.94 5.78
CA VAL A 245 -3.55 -6.99 6.68
C VAL A 245 -2.30 -7.61 7.28
N ILE A 246 -2.42 -8.81 7.87
CA ILE A 246 -1.27 -9.53 8.45
C ILE A 246 -0.19 -9.76 7.39
N LYS A 247 -0.58 -10.27 6.22
CA LYS A 247 0.34 -10.49 5.10
C LYS A 247 1.10 -9.22 4.73
N ALA A 248 0.39 -8.10 4.51
CA ALA A 248 1.00 -6.84 4.10
C ALA A 248 1.95 -6.29 5.16
N ILE A 249 1.59 -6.36 6.45
CA ILE A 249 2.46 -5.91 7.55
C ILE A 249 3.79 -6.65 7.52
N PHE A 250 3.76 -7.98 7.48
CA PHE A 250 4.97 -8.78 7.52
C PHE A 250 5.76 -8.78 6.19
N GLN A 251 5.11 -8.45 5.07
CA GLN A 251 5.77 -8.31 3.78
C GLN A 251 6.55 -6.99 3.65
N ILE A 252 6.04 -5.90 4.24
CA ILE A 252 6.64 -4.55 4.14
C ILE A 252 7.61 -4.28 5.30
N ASN A 253 7.34 -4.82 6.48
CA ASN A 253 8.09 -4.53 7.69
C ASN A 253 9.14 -5.60 7.98
N ASP A 254 10.21 -5.17 8.65
CA ASP A 254 11.24 -6.08 9.14
C ASP A 254 10.79 -6.70 10.48
N ILE A 255 10.63 -8.02 10.47
CA ILE A 255 10.23 -8.80 11.66
C ILE A 255 11.25 -8.67 12.81
N THR A 256 12.53 -8.42 12.50
CA THR A 256 13.58 -8.29 13.52
C THR A 256 13.34 -7.07 14.41
N LYS A 257 12.89 -5.94 13.84
CA LYS A 257 12.56 -4.73 14.59
C LYS A 257 11.43 -4.97 15.59
N PHE A 258 10.39 -5.69 15.18
CA PHE A 258 9.29 -6.04 16.07
C PHE A 258 9.74 -6.98 17.20
N SER A 259 10.68 -7.88 16.93
CA SER A 259 11.25 -8.74 17.95
C SER A 259 12.16 -7.99 18.91
N GLU A 260 12.98 -7.05 18.43
CA GLU A 260 13.91 -6.24 19.23
C GLU A 260 13.16 -5.31 20.20
N ASN A 261 12.00 -4.81 19.77
CA ASN A 261 11.14 -3.95 20.58
C ASN A 261 10.13 -4.72 21.46
N ASP A 262 10.28 -6.05 21.60
CA ASP A 262 9.40 -6.92 22.38
C ASP A 262 7.91 -6.84 21.97
N LEU A 263 7.63 -6.50 20.71
CA LEU A 263 6.28 -6.33 20.18
C LEU A 263 5.74 -7.63 19.54
N PHE A 264 6.64 -8.51 19.09
CA PHE A 264 6.27 -9.75 18.40
C PHE A 264 7.17 -10.92 18.81
N GLY A 265 6.70 -11.69 19.79
CA GLY A 265 7.44 -12.83 20.33
C GLY A 265 7.18 -14.15 19.60
N VAL A 266 7.91 -15.19 20.01
CA VAL A 266 7.71 -16.57 19.51
C VAL A 266 6.26 -17.05 19.74
N ARG A 267 5.64 -16.61 20.83
CA ARG A 267 4.24 -16.95 21.12
C ARG A 267 3.29 -16.34 20.10
N ASP A 268 3.39 -15.04 19.82
CA ASP A 268 2.53 -14.35 18.84
C ASP A 268 2.69 -14.98 17.44
N TYR A 269 3.93 -15.34 17.08
CA TYR A 269 4.22 -16.07 15.84
C TYR A 269 3.52 -17.43 15.79
N LEU A 270 3.61 -18.23 16.86
CA LEU A 270 2.94 -19.52 16.93
C LEU A 270 1.40 -19.39 16.92
N GLU A 271 0.84 -18.36 17.58
CA GLU A 271 -0.60 -18.07 17.53
C GLU A 271 -1.05 -17.77 16.10
N LEU A 272 -0.29 -16.95 15.34
CA LEU A 272 -0.55 -16.70 13.92
C LEU A 272 -0.34 -17.94 13.04
N TYR A 273 0.64 -18.78 13.36
CA TYR A 273 0.86 -20.04 12.66
C TYR A 273 -0.34 -20.97 12.83
N TYR A 274 -0.79 -21.18 14.08
CA TYR A 274 -1.89 -22.09 14.37
C TYR A 274 -3.23 -21.58 13.86
N ILE A 275 -3.48 -20.27 13.84
CA ILE A 275 -4.71 -19.75 13.22
C ILE A 275 -4.70 -20.00 11.71
N CYS A 276 -3.56 -19.85 11.01
CA CYS A 276 -3.46 -20.21 9.59
C CYS A 276 -3.77 -21.69 9.37
N ILE A 277 -3.16 -22.58 10.17
CA ILE A 277 -3.41 -24.03 10.10
C ILE A 277 -4.89 -24.34 10.35
N HIS A 278 -5.51 -23.72 11.35
CA HIS A 278 -6.92 -23.94 11.67
C HIS A 278 -7.85 -23.57 10.50
N TYR A 279 -7.61 -22.43 9.84
CA TYR A 279 -8.37 -22.03 8.64
C TYR A 279 -8.07 -22.96 7.45
N ILE A 280 -6.82 -23.37 7.27
CA ILE A 280 -6.45 -24.35 6.24
C ILE A 280 -7.15 -25.69 6.47
N GLU A 281 -7.37 -26.13 7.71
CA GLU A 281 -8.10 -27.37 8.00
C GLU A 281 -9.60 -27.25 7.69
N HIS A 282 -10.25 -26.22 8.25
CA HIS A 282 -11.71 -26.16 8.37
C HIS A 282 -12.39 -25.47 7.19
N THR A 283 -11.70 -24.59 6.46
CA THR A 283 -12.31 -23.87 5.36
C THR A 283 -12.26 -24.66 4.06
N LYS A 284 -13.35 -24.57 3.27
CA LYS A 284 -13.49 -25.18 1.94
C LYS A 284 -13.55 -24.16 0.80
N GLU A 285 -13.77 -22.88 1.11
CA GLU A 285 -13.85 -21.83 0.09
C GLU A 285 -12.45 -21.51 -0.46
N HIS A 286 -12.30 -21.59 -1.78
CA HIS A 286 -11.03 -21.40 -2.47
C HIS A 286 -10.41 -20.01 -2.27
N ASN A 287 -11.22 -18.95 -2.28
CA ASN A 287 -10.71 -17.58 -2.10
C ASN A 287 -10.13 -17.36 -0.70
N VAL A 288 -10.80 -17.89 0.33
CA VAL A 288 -10.32 -17.84 1.70
C VAL A 288 -9.06 -18.68 1.87
N GLN A 289 -9.04 -19.89 1.31
CA GLN A 289 -7.84 -20.74 1.32
C GLN A 289 -6.65 -20.03 0.68
N ASN A 290 -6.81 -19.41 -0.50
CA ASN A 290 -5.74 -18.66 -1.15
C ASN A 290 -5.24 -17.49 -0.30
N ALA A 291 -6.15 -16.70 0.29
CA ALA A 291 -5.77 -15.59 1.16
C ALA A 291 -4.95 -16.05 2.37
N VAL A 292 -5.37 -17.15 3.01
CA VAL A 292 -4.65 -17.76 4.14
C VAL A 292 -3.31 -18.32 3.70
N MET A 293 -3.25 -19.02 2.56
CA MET A 293 -2.03 -19.62 2.02
C MET A 293 -0.98 -18.59 1.62
N GLU A 294 -1.39 -17.46 1.01
CA GLU A 294 -0.48 -16.35 0.73
C GLU A 294 0.09 -15.76 2.01
N CYS A 295 -0.75 -15.53 3.03
CA CYS A 295 -0.30 -15.07 4.34
C CYS A 295 0.66 -16.07 5.01
N PHE A 296 0.32 -17.36 4.95
CA PHE A 296 1.11 -18.44 5.52
C PHE A 296 2.49 -18.55 4.85
N THR A 297 2.54 -18.36 3.53
CA THR A 297 3.79 -18.34 2.76
C THR A 297 4.70 -17.21 3.24
N VAL A 298 4.16 -16.01 3.44
CA VAL A 298 4.93 -14.88 3.99
C VAL A 298 5.43 -15.20 5.41
N LEU A 299 4.57 -15.69 6.30
CA LEU A 299 4.96 -16.04 7.67
C LEU A 299 6.06 -17.12 7.72
N LEU A 300 5.99 -18.14 6.86
CA LEU A 300 7.01 -19.18 6.77
C LEU A 300 8.31 -18.66 6.17
N SER A 301 8.26 -17.76 5.20
CA SER A 301 9.47 -17.15 4.61
C SER A 301 10.26 -16.33 5.62
N LEU A 302 9.59 -15.80 6.65
CA LEU A 302 10.18 -15.03 7.74
C LEU A 302 10.61 -15.89 8.94
N ALA A 303 10.35 -17.20 8.91
CA ALA A 303 10.68 -18.13 9.99
C ALA A 303 12.20 -18.33 10.12
N THR A 304 12.86 -17.39 10.79
CA THR A 304 14.30 -17.42 11.06
C THR A 304 14.56 -17.39 12.56
N GLY A 305 15.78 -17.76 12.98
CA GLY A 305 16.20 -17.72 14.38
C GLY A 305 15.25 -18.46 15.34
N GLN A 306 14.71 -17.74 16.31
CA GLN A 306 13.86 -18.29 17.38
C GLN A 306 12.53 -18.86 16.86
N TYR A 307 11.94 -18.26 15.82
CA TYR A 307 10.68 -18.73 15.22
C TYR A 307 10.87 -20.09 14.54
N LYS A 308 11.97 -20.26 13.79
CA LYS A 308 12.35 -21.54 13.18
C LYS A 308 12.55 -22.62 14.24
N MET A 309 13.25 -22.29 15.33
CA MET A 309 13.50 -23.23 16.42
C MET A 309 12.19 -23.69 17.06
N ALA A 310 11.22 -22.79 17.24
CA ALA A 310 9.91 -23.12 17.79
C ALA A 310 9.08 -24.02 16.87
N LEU A 311 9.14 -23.81 15.54
CA LEU A 311 8.45 -24.65 14.57
C LEU A 311 9.05 -26.06 14.40
N LEU A 312 10.34 -26.21 14.75
CA LEU A 312 11.09 -27.47 14.69
C LEU A 312 11.19 -28.17 16.05
N ASP A 313 10.61 -27.60 17.10
CA ASP A 313 10.64 -28.17 18.43
C ASP A 313 9.82 -29.46 18.46
N ARG A 314 10.38 -30.50 19.09
CA ARG A 314 9.70 -31.80 19.25
C ARG A 314 8.68 -31.78 20.39
N HIS A 315 8.84 -30.86 21.33
CA HIS A 315 7.90 -30.65 22.43
C HIS A 315 7.40 -29.21 22.37
N PRO A 316 6.59 -28.88 21.35
CA PRO A 316 6.17 -27.51 21.12
C PRO A 316 5.46 -26.97 22.36
N ARG A 317 5.78 -25.73 22.73
CA ARG A 317 5.04 -25.06 23.80
C ARG A 317 3.56 -25.02 23.41
N HIS A 318 2.69 -25.52 24.28
CA HIS A 318 1.25 -25.52 24.02
C HIS A 318 0.73 -24.08 23.92
N VAL A 319 0.35 -23.68 22.70
CA VAL A 319 -0.25 -22.38 22.42
C VAL A 319 -1.75 -22.58 22.27
N SER A 320 -2.51 -22.17 23.29
CA SER A 320 -3.98 -22.17 23.22
C SER A 320 -4.47 -20.86 22.63
N LEU A 321 -5.17 -20.94 21.49
CA LEU A 321 -5.88 -19.80 20.90
C LEU A 321 -7.05 -19.35 21.78
N ASP A 322 -7.64 -20.22 22.60
CA ASP A 322 -8.75 -19.86 23.50
C ASP A 322 -8.33 -18.91 24.63
N ASN A 323 -7.04 -18.89 24.97
CA ASN A 323 -6.51 -18.02 26.01
C ASN A 323 -6.38 -16.55 25.55
N THR A 324 -6.65 -16.22 24.28
CA THR A 324 -6.63 -14.83 23.79
C THR A 324 -7.87 -14.02 24.20
N HIS A 325 -8.96 -14.69 24.60
CA HIS A 325 -10.21 -14.05 25.07
C HIS A 325 -10.25 -13.79 26.58
N CYS A 326 -9.31 -14.37 27.34
CA CYS A 326 -9.30 -14.25 28.79
C CYS A 326 -8.54 -12.99 29.21
N GLU A 327 -9.31 -11.92 29.49
CA GLU A 327 -8.98 -10.70 30.22
C GLU A 327 -7.58 -10.09 30.02
N LYS A 328 -7.58 -8.92 29.37
CA LYS A 328 -6.40 -8.15 28.96
C LYS A 328 -5.65 -8.96 27.93
N GLY A 329 -5.87 -8.64 26.64
CA GLY A 329 -5.04 -9.12 25.54
C GLY A 329 -3.62 -9.17 26.05
N HIS A 330 -3.01 -10.37 25.95
CA HIS A 330 -1.74 -10.75 26.58
C HIS A 330 -0.88 -9.53 26.80
N ARG A 331 -0.17 -9.42 27.93
CA ARG A 331 0.91 -8.43 28.14
C ARG A 331 1.92 -8.45 26.96
N ARG A 332 1.51 -7.93 25.81
CA ARG A 332 2.27 -7.29 24.77
C ARG A 332 2.71 -6.07 25.52
N ASN A 333 3.96 -6.08 25.97
CA ASN A 333 4.46 -5.13 26.93
C ASN A 333 4.28 -3.71 26.36
N ILE A 334 3.14 -3.08 26.62
CA ILE A 334 3.13 -1.64 26.88
C ILE A 334 3.75 -1.57 28.26
N SER A 335 5.09 -1.60 28.29
CA SER A 335 5.79 -1.13 29.46
C SER A 335 5.22 0.26 29.73
N THR A 336 4.57 0.39 30.87
CA THR A 336 4.12 1.66 31.47
C THR A 336 5.29 2.55 31.87
N SER A 337 6.39 2.48 31.12
CA SER A 337 7.49 3.42 31.11
C SER A 337 7.13 4.47 30.08
N SER A 338 6.21 5.36 30.46
CA SER A 338 6.05 6.65 29.84
C SER A 338 7.40 7.38 29.93
N ILE A 339 8.29 7.15 28.96
CA ILE A 339 9.33 8.13 28.66
C ILE A 339 8.54 9.27 28.06
N ILE A 340 8.29 10.26 28.90
CA ILE A 340 8.01 11.63 28.49
C ILE A 340 9.11 11.98 27.50
N SER A 341 8.85 11.81 26.21
CA SER A 341 9.69 12.37 25.15
C SER A 341 9.33 13.84 25.03
N SER A 342 9.54 14.59 26.10
CA SER A 342 9.78 16.02 25.98
C SER A 342 11.21 16.14 25.47
N ARG A 343 11.38 16.12 24.15
CA ARG A 343 12.52 16.82 23.56
C ARG A 343 12.27 18.31 23.81
N TYR A 344 12.56 18.74 25.03
CA TYR A 344 12.75 20.12 25.39
C TYR A 344 14.02 20.53 24.66
N ALA A 345 13.87 21.28 23.56
CA ALA A 345 14.99 22.02 23.01
C ALA A 345 15.46 22.97 24.13
N PRO A 346 16.74 22.95 24.54
CA PRO A 346 17.21 23.93 25.51
C PRO A 346 17.14 25.30 24.83
N SER A 347 16.20 26.12 25.28
CA SER A 347 16.29 27.56 25.11
C SER A 347 17.53 28.04 25.87
N PRO A 348 18.46 28.82 25.26
CA PRO A 348 19.58 29.37 26.00
C PRO A 348 19.02 30.41 26.98
N GLN A 349 19.18 30.15 28.27
CA GLN A 349 18.96 31.17 29.30
C GLN A 349 20.08 32.19 29.21
N ALA A 350 19.67 33.45 29.24
CA ALA A 350 20.55 34.60 29.27
C ALA A 350 21.32 34.66 30.59
N GLU A 351 22.65 34.72 30.51
CA GLU A 351 23.48 35.34 31.53
C GLU A 351 24.34 36.43 30.88
N LEU A 352 24.39 37.56 31.58
CA LEU A 352 24.99 38.83 31.18
C LEU A 352 26.36 38.97 31.89
N ARG A 353 27.34 39.57 31.19
CA ARG A 353 28.64 40.15 31.62
C ARG A 353 29.86 39.21 31.58
N ASP A 354 31.06 39.61 31.12
CA ASP A 354 31.61 40.76 30.38
C ASP A 354 33.04 40.33 29.87
N PRO A 355 33.89 41.16 29.22
CA PRO A 355 34.66 40.77 28.04
C PRO A 355 36.16 40.54 28.32
N LEU A 356 36.90 40.17 27.26
CA LEU A 356 38.34 39.86 27.18
C LEU A 356 38.73 38.42 27.56
N GLU A 357 38.91 37.56 26.55
CA GLU A 357 40.25 37.29 26.02
C GLU A 357 40.20 36.40 24.77
N ILE A 358 41.23 36.62 23.95
CA ILE A 358 41.48 36.11 22.62
C ILE A 358 41.87 34.63 22.66
N SER A 359 41.37 33.81 21.72
CA SER A 359 42.22 32.88 20.97
C SER A 359 41.53 32.33 19.73
N PHE A 360 42.25 32.48 18.62
CA PHE A 360 41.93 32.05 17.26
C PHE A 360 42.54 30.66 17.05
N SER A 361 41.81 29.73 16.44
CA SER A 361 42.42 28.70 15.57
C SER A 361 41.34 28.03 14.74
N GLY A 362 41.37 28.27 13.44
CA GLY A 362 40.65 27.46 12.46
C GLY A 362 41.57 26.39 11.88
N ALA A 363 40.99 25.36 11.27
CA ALA A 363 41.47 24.78 10.02
C ALA A 363 40.48 23.71 9.53
N LEU A 364 40.08 23.86 8.27
CA LEU A 364 39.63 22.76 7.42
C LEU A 364 40.76 21.74 7.29
N GLN A 365 40.45 20.45 7.45
CA GLN A 365 41.37 19.39 7.05
C GLN A 365 40.62 18.37 6.20
N LEU A 366 40.73 18.61 4.89
CA LEU A 366 40.47 17.65 3.82
C LEU A 366 41.73 16.79 3.66
N GLY A 367 41.58 15.46 3.60
CA GLY A 367 42.63 14.58 3.07
C GLY A 367 42.60 13.14 3.58
N SER A 368 42.37 12.20 2.65
CA SER A 368 42.87 10.81 2.61
C SER A 368 42.41 9.85 3.72
N LEU A 369 41.96 8.61 3.52
CA LEU A 369 42.04 7.63 2.44
C LEU A 369 40.97 6.57 2.80
N LEU A 370 40.02 6.23 1.93
CA LEU A 370 39.57 4.84 1.80
C LEU A 370 39.09 4.60 0.35
N GLN A 371 39.93 3.80 -0.28
CA GLN A 371 40.01 3.29 -1.64
C GLN A 371 38.80 2.39 -1.97
N PHE A 372 37.97 2.77 -2.95
CA PHE A 372 37.07 1.84 -3.63
C PHE A 372 37.49 1.71 -5.09
N ASN A 373 38.12 0.57 -5.40
CA ASN A 373 38.36 0.13 -6.76
C ASN A 373 37.01 -0.22 -7.41
N THR A 374 36.57 0.63 -8.33
CA THR A 374 35.54 0.30 -9.32
C THR A 374 36.19 0.42 -10.69
N PRO A 375 36.26 -0.64 -11.51
CA PRO A 375 36.69 -0.50 -12.88
C PRO A 375 35.53 0.08 -13.69
N SER A 376 35.76 1.26 -14.23
CA SER A 376 34.98 1.87 -15.30
C SER A 376 35.17 1.05 -16.58
N LEU A 377 34.09 0.49 -17.11
CA LEU A 377 34.06 -0.06 -18.46
C LEU A 377 33.52 1.00 -19.42
N SER A 378 34.36 1.28 -20.41
CA SER A 378 34.17 2.18 -21.53
C SER A 378 32.98 1.77 -22.40
N VAL A 379 32.31 2.78 -22.92
CA VAL A 379 31.30 2.68 -23.95
C VAL A 379 32.02 2.57 -25.29
N GLU A 380 32.22 1.36 -25.80
CA GLU A 380 32.51 1.05 -27.21
C GLU A 380 32.61 -0.49 -27.38
N ASP A 381 32.06 -0.99 -28.48
CA ASP A 381 32.05 -2.39 -28.96
C ASP A 381 31.12 -3.42 -28.27
N LEU A 382 29.86 -3.43 -28.72
CA LEU A 382 29.05 -4.65 -28.84
C LEU A 382 28.42 -4.71 -30.23
N THR A 383 29.20 -5.14 -31.22
CA THR A 383 28.70 -5.66 -32.49
C THR A 383 27.98 -6.98 -32.23
N ILE A 384 26.65 -6.95 -32.21
CA ILE A 384 25.82 -8.15 -32.24
C ILE A 384 25.70 -8.57 -33.70
N GLN A 385 26.36 -9.68 -34.03
CA GLN A 385 26.18 -10.39 -35.30
C GLN A 385 24.80 -11.06 -35.30
N THR A 386 23.96 -10.72 -36.27
CA THR A 386 22.75 -11.47 -36.62
C THR A 386 23.11 -12.70 -37.44
N PRO A 387 22.61 -13.90 -37.14
CA PRO A 387 22.74 -15.04 -38.05
C PRO A 387 21.75 -14.90 -39.22
N ASP A 388 22.26 -15.12 -40.42
CA ASP A 388 21.52 -15.13 -41.69
C ASP A 388 20.38 -16.16 -41.69
N SER A 389 19.21 -15.75 -42.18
CA SER A 389 18.15 -16.65 -42.62
C SER A 389 18.35 -16.99 -44.09
N PRO A 390 18.31 -18.27 -44.51
CA PRO A 390 18.28 -18.59 -45.93
C PRO A 390 16.87 -18.33 -46.49
N ALA A 391 16.84 -17.58 -47.58
CA ALA A 391 15.69 -17.48 -48.46
C ALA A 391 15.37 -18.85 -49.05
N SER A 392 14.08 -19.19 -49.14
CA SER A 392 13.55 -20.14 -50.11
C SER A 392 12.09 -19.80 -50.36
N ASP A 393 11.85 -19.27 -51.55
CA ASP A 393 10.54 -19.15 -52.18
C ASP A 393 9.90 -20.54 -52.31
N GLN A 394 8.73 -20.74 -51.71
CA GLN A 394 7.68 -21.61 -52.27
C GLN A 394 6.32 -21.00 -51.92
N GLU A 395 5.59 -20.58 -52.96
CA GLU A 395 4.16 -20.32 -52.87
C GLU A 395 3.45 -21.56 -52.32
N MET A 396 2.83 -21.43 -51.14
CA MET A 396 1.84 -22.39 -50.64
C MET A 396 0.52 -21.66 -50.49
N GLU A 397 -0.47 -22.10 -51.26
CA GLU A 397 -1.84 -21.62 -51.25
C GLU A 397 -2.42 -21.64 -49.83
N LEU A 398 -2.95 -20.49 -49.41
CA LEU A 398 -3.73 -20.36 -48.18
C LEU A 398 -5.04 -21.15 -48.33
N PRO A 399 -5.35 -22.13 -47.46
CA PRO A 399 -6.64 -22.81 -47.51
C PRO A 399 -7.76 -21.88 -47.03
N ASN A 400 -8.92 -22.03 -47.69
CA ASN A 400 -10.04 -21.10 -47.62
C ASN A 400 -10.63 -21.03 -46.19
N SER A 401 -10.83 -19.82 -45.65
CA SER A 401 -11.26 -19.56 -44.26
C SER A 401 -12.57 -20.26 -43.86
N GLU A 402 -13.40 -20.63 -44.84
CA GLU A 402 -14.66 -21.34 -44.62
C GLU A 402 -14.47 -22.83 -44.29
N GLN A 403 -13.39 -23.46 -44.77
CA GLN A 403 -13.07 -24.86 -44.44
C GLN A 403 -12.53 -25.00 -43.01
N LEU A 404 -11.69 -24.04 -42.58
CA LEU A 404 -11.20 -23.98 -41.20
C LEU A 404 -12.33 -23.74 -40.19
N SER A 405 -13.32 -22.93 -40.54
CA SER A 405 -14.50 -22.71 -39.69
C SER A 405 -15.37 -23.97 -39.57
N LYS A 406 -15.44 -24.78 -40.63
CA LYS A 406 -16.22 -26.01 -40.65
C LYS A 406 -15.54 -27.12 -39.86
N ASP A 407 -14.23 -27.30 -40.00
CA ASP A 407 -13.44 -28.26 -39.21
C ASP A 407 -13.46 -27.94 -37.70
N LEU A 408 -13.48 -26.64 -37.33
CA LEU A 408 -13.63 -26.23 -35.93
C LEU A 408 -15.04 -26.51 -35.39
N THR A 409 -16.07 -26.35 -36.22
CA THR A 409 -17.46 -26.61 -35.81
C THR A 409 -17.71 -28.11 -35.68
N ASP A 410 -17.20 -28.91 -36.62
CA ASP A 410 -17.32 -30.37 -36.58
C ASP A 410 -16.56 -30.96 -35.37
N LYS A 411 -15.38 -30.41 -35.01
CA LYS A 411 -14.65 -30.82 -33.80
C LYS A 411 -15.31 -30.40 -32.49
N LEU A 412 -16.02 -29.27 -32.47
CA LEU A 412 -16.79 -28.85 -31.29
C LEU A 412 -18.04 -29.72 -31.11
N GLN A 413 -18.67 -30.12 -32.22
CA GLN A 413 -19.83 -31.01 -32.20
C GLN A 413 -19.45 -32.45 -31.83
N GLU A 414 -18.26 -32.91 -32.21
CA GLU A 414 -17.72 -34.21 -31.78
C GLU A 414 -17.45 -34.24 -30.25
N ILE A 415 -17.04 -33.11 -29.66
CA ILE A 415 -16.86 -32.97 -28.20
C ILE A 415 -18.22 -32.98 -27.48
N GLU A 416 -19.22 -32.25 -27.97
CA GLU A 416 -20.59 -32.27 -27.41
C GLU A 416 -21.28 -33.64 -27.54
N GLU A 417 -21.05 -34.39 -28.63
CA GLU A 417 -21.59 -35.74 -28.80
C GLU A 417 -20.88 -36.81 -27.95
N THR A 418 -19.60 -36.59 -27.58
CA THR A 418 -18.92 -37.42 -26.59
C THR A 418 -19.34 -37.10 -25.15
N GLU A 419 -19.67 -35.84 -24.83
CA GLU A 419 -20.18 -35.44 -23.51
C GLU A 419 -21.64 -35.85 -23.28
N THR A 420 -22.46 -35.92 -24.33
CA THR A 420 -23.89 -36.29 -24.22
C THR A 420 -24.14 -37.80 -24.14
N LYS A 421 -23.16 -38.67 -24.45
CA LYS A 421 -23.32 -40.13 -24.37
C LYS A 421 -22.90 -40.76 -23.03
N GLU A 422 -22.25 -40.02 -22.14
CA GLU A 422 -21.96 -40.50 -20.77
C GLU A 422 -22.97 -40.00 -19.73
N CYS A 423 -23.98 -39.24 -20.14
CA CYS A 423 -25.02 -38.70 -19.25
C CYS A 423 -26.38 -39.34 -19.53
N ASP A 424 -26.47 -40.66 -19.41
CA ASP A 424 -27.78 -41.29 -19.19
C ASP A 424 -27.61 -42.49 -18.25
N GLN A 425 -28.29 -42.38 -17.10
CA GLN A 425 -28.36 -43.30 -15.96
C GLN A 425 -27.23 -43.13 -14.93
N ILE A 426 -27.48 -42.31 -13.90
CA ILE A 426 -27.62 -42.73 -12.50
C ILE A 426 -28.28 -41.59 -11.70
N ASP A 427 -29.20 -42.03 -10.85
CA ASP A 427 -30.15 -41.32 -10.01
C ASP A 427 -29.55 -40.29 -9.02
N HIS A 428 -30.36 -39.32 -8.61
CA HIS A 428 -30.01 -38.22 -7.72
C HIS A 428 -29.48 -38.69 -6.34
N GLY A 429 -28.26 -38.29 -5.98
CA GLY A 429 -27.70 -38.40 -4.63
C GLY A 429 -26.41 -37.58 -4.46
N PRO A 430 -26.10 -37.06 -3.25
CA PRO A 430 -24.97 -36.15 -3.05
C PRO A 430 -23.66 -36.93 -3.19
N THR A 431 -22.88 -36.65 -4.23
CA THR A 431 -21.57 -37.28 -4.42
C THR A 431 -20.56 -36.65 -3.47
N VAL A 432 -20.47 -37.25 -2.28
CA VAL A 432 -19.32 -37.13 -1.40
C VAL A 432 -18.13 -37.78 -2.13
N LEU A 433 -17.03 -37.04 -2.30
CA LEU A 433 -15.70 -37.60 -2.56
C LEU A 433 -15.27 -38.41 -1.31
N ASP A 434 -15.86 -39.58 -1.09
CA ASP A 434 -15.60 -40.48 0.06
C ASP A 434 -14.77 -41.71 -0.36
N GLY A 435 -13.76 -41.50 -1.21
CA GLY A 435 -12.91 -42.57 -1.73
C GLY A 435 -11.40 -42.40 -1.48
N ALA A 436 -10.96 -41.22 -1.02
CA ALA A 436 -9.57 -41.05 -0.62
C ALA A 436 -9.37 -41.72 0.74
N MET A 437 -8.50 -42.73 0.79
CA MET A 437 -8.04 -43.32 2.05
C MET A 437 -7.59 -42.19 2.97
N LYS A 438 -8.37 -41.93 4.04
CA LYS A 438 -8.14 -40.78 4.93
C LYS A 438 -6.91 -41.09 5.78
N VAL A 439 -5.74 -40.80 5.21
CA VAL A 439 -4.45 -40.98 5.90
C VAL A 439 -4.49 -40.13 7.16
N ASN A 440 -4.27 -40.77 8.31
CA ASN A 440 -4.17 -40.04 9.56
C ASN A 440 -2.88 -39.20 9.55
N ILE A 441 -3.03 -37.89 9.35
CA ILE A 441 -1.91 -36.94 9.31
C ILE A 441 -1.50 -36.42 10.70
N GLY A 442 -2.23 -36.81 11.75
CA GLY A 442 -2.12 -36.28 13.11
C GLY A 442 -3.03 -35.08 13.34
N THR A 443 -2.77 -34.33 14.41
CA THR A 443 -3.44 -33.07 14.73
C THR A 443 -2.44 -31.99 15.12
N ALA A 444 -2.85 -30.72 15.03
CA ALA A 444 -2.04 -29.59 15.49
C ALA A 444 -1.72 -29.61 17.01
N LYS A 445 -2.37 -30.48 17.79
CA LYS A 445 -2.19 -30.63 19.24
C LYS A 445 -1.29 -31.81 19.62
N ASP A 446 -0.82 -32.57 18.64
CA ASP A 446 0.07 -33.71 18.90
C ASP A 446 1.43 -33.21 19.41
N GLU A 447 2.04 -33.94 20.36
CA GLU A 447 3.41 -33.72 20.85
C GLU A 447 4.44 -34.18 19.78
N ASP A 448 4.45 -33.50 18.63
CA ASP A 448 5.37 -33.69 17.51
C ASP A 448 5.71 -32.33 16.90
N ILE A 449 6.61 -32.32 15.93
CA ILE A 449 7.10 -31.10 15.29
C ILE A 449 5.95 -30.34 14.58
N PRO A 450 5.64 -29.07 14.95
CA PRO A 450 4.53 -28.32 14.35
C PRO A 450 4.63 -28.18 12.82
N LEU A 451 5.83 -27.94 12.30
CA LEU A 451 6.06 -27.81 10.86
C LEU A 451 5.78 -29.12 10.09
N LYS A 452 6.01 -30.26 10.75
CA LYS A 452 5.77 -31.59 10.16
C LYS A 452 4.28 -31.83 9.98
N TYR A 453 3.46 -31.44 10.97
CA TYR A 453 2.02 -31.47 10.83
C TYR A 453 1.53 -30.53 9.72
N GLY A 454 1.99 -29.27 9.71
CA GLY A 454 1.64 -28.30 8.67
C GLY A 454 1.98 -28.80 7.26
N ALA A 455 3.16 -29.39 7.06
CA ALA A 455 3.55 -29.97 5.79
C ALA A 455 2.66 -31.16 5.37
N ARG A 456 2.30 -32.05 6.31
CA ARG A 456 1.38 -33.17 6.04
C ARG A 456 0.00 -32.68 5.65
N LEU A 457 -0.52 -31.68 6.36
CA LEU A 457 -1.81 -31.06 6.09
C LEU A 457 -1.87 -30.46 4.69
N LEU A 458 -0.89 -29.62 4.32
CA LEU A 458 -0.84 -29.02 2.99
C LEU A 458 -0.78 -30.07 1.89
N THR A 459 0.08 -31.07 2.10
CA THR A 459 0.30 -32.13 1.12
C THR A 459 -0.93 -33.01 0.95
N SER A 460 -1.59 -33.45 2.02
CA SER A 460 -2.77 -34.31 1.90
C SER A 460 -4.02 -33.56 1.45
N LYS A 461 -4.10 -32.25 1.71
CA LYS A 461 -5.27 -31.46 1.33
C LYS A 461 -5.22 -30.98 -0.11
N PHE A 462 -4.04 -30.62 -0.63
CA PHE A 462 -3.93 -29.93 -1.93
C PHE A 462 -3.11 -30.67 -2.97
N LEU A 463 -2.27 -31.65 -2.60
CA LEU A 463 -1.28 -32.22 -3.54
C LEU A 463 -1.42 -33.74 -3.74
N LEU A 464 -1.56 -34.52 -2.67
CA LEU A 464 -1.47 -35.98 -2.72
C LEU A 464 -2.75 -36.67 -2.25
N THR A 465 -3.14 -37.71 -3.00
CA THR A 465 -4.34 -38.53 -2.72
C THR A 465 -4.17 -39.51 -1.56
N GLY A 466 -2.95 -39.71 -1.07
CA GLY A 466 -2.59 -40.75 -0.10
C GLY A 466 -2.19 -42.09 -0.72
N ASN A 467 -2.43 -42.29 -2.03
CA ASN A 467 -1.99 -43.48 -2.75
C ASN A 467 -0.60 -43.28 -3.38
N LYS A 468 0.18 -44.37 -3.50
CA LYS A 468 1.50 -44.32 -4.13
C LYS A 468 1.37 -43.85 -5.58
N GLY A 469 2.00 -42.70 -5.89
CA GLY A 469 1.97 -42.10 -7.23
C GLY A 469 0.69 -41.33 -7.58
N GLY A 470 -0.28 -41.23 -6.66
CA GLY A 470 -1.54 -40.52 -6.92
C GLY A 470 -1.49 -39.05 -6.50
N VAL A 471 -1.74 -38.16 -7.46
CA VAL A 471 -1.79 -36.69 -7.29
C VAL A 471 -3.25 -36.23 -7.35
N ILE A 472 -3.60 -35.19 -6.57
CA ILE A 472 -4.94 -34.60 -6.61
C ILE A 472 -5.11 -33.89 -7.96
N PRO A 473 -6.21 -34.15 -8.70
CA PRO A 473 -6.47 -33.48 -9.97
C PRO A 473 -6.74 -31.98 -9.77
N ASP A 474 -6.54 -31.18 -10.83
CA ASP A 474 -6.74 -29.73 -10.78
C ASP A 474 -8.21 -29.29 -10.59
N ARG A 475 -9.16 -30.21 -10.83
CA ARG A 475 -10.61 -30.02 -10.65
C ARG A 475 -11.03 -30.47 -9.25
#